data_AF-A0A6N7H3R2-F1
#
_entry.id   AF-A0A6N7H3R2-F1
#
_cell.length_a   1.000
_cell.length_b   1.000
_cell.length_c   1.000
_cell.angle_alpha   90.00
_cell.angle_beta   90.00
_cell.angle_gamma   90.00
#
_symmetry.space_group_name_H-M   'P 1'
#
loop_
_entity.id
_entity.type
_entity.pdbx_description
1 polymer ?
#
loop_
_entity_poly.entity_id
_entity_poly.type
_entity_poly.pdbx_seq_one_letter_code
_entity_poly.pdbx_strand_id
1 'polypeptide(L)'
;MRSGQASWTARRVAAQRLEFRRVPADHGRPEDEQRLQADVAEGVERGDFGMTRYLAARTAFVDRSVVRALDAGTPQALILGAGYDGRSLRYGGRTWRGSSSTTRTRRPTSVRGWPGSASPGST
;
A
#
# COMPACT_ATOMS: atom_id res chain seq x y z
N MET A 1 -7.40 -3.73 -18.09
CA MET A 1 -6.36 -2.76 -17.65
C MET A 1 -5.56 -2.37 -18.87
N ARG A 2 -5.37 -1.06 -19.13
CA ARG A 2 -4.40 -0.63 -20.14
C ARG A 2 -2.99 -0.83 -19.58
N SER A 3 -2.04 -1.19 -20.42
CA SER A 3 -0.63 -1.30 -20.01
C SER A 3 -0.17 0.03 -19.41
N GLY A 4 0.50 -0.01 -18.26
CA GLY A 4 1.01 1.17 -17.57
C GLY A 4 0.01 1.93 -16.68
N GLN A 5 -1.28 1.58 -16.69
CA GLN A 5 -2.28 2.21 -15.81
C GLN A 5 -2.51 1.45 -14.51
N ALA A 6 -2.76 2.20 -13.43
CA ALA A 6 -3.23 1.66 -12.16
C ALA A 6 -4.52 0.84 -12.34
N SER A 7 -4.69 -0.20 -11.51
CA SER A 7 -5.93 -1.00 -11.53
C SER A 7 -7.14 -0.15 -11.15
N TRP A 8 -8.33 -0.52 -11.65
CA TRP A 8 -9.57 0.21 -11.36
C TRP A 8 -9.81 0.39 -9.85
N THR A 9 -9.58 -0.67 -9.07
CA THR A 9 -9.68 -0.63 -7.60
C THR A 9 -8.71 0.38 -6.99
N ALA A 10 -7.46 0.42 -7.45
CA ALA A 10 -6.47 1.37 -6.93
C ALA A 10 -6.88 2.82 -7.21
N ARG A 11 -7.38 3.10 -8.42
CA ARG A 11 -7.84 4.43 -8.81
C ARG A 11 -9.06 4.89 -7.98
N ARG A 12 -10.04 4.01 -7.75
CA ARG A 12 -11.19 4.32 -6.87
C ARG A 12 -10.78 4.57 -5.43
N VAL A 13 -9.84 3.79 -4.90
CA VAL A 13 -9.32 4.01 -3.54
C VAL A 13 -8.56 5.33 -3.45
N ALA A 14 -7.76 5.67 -4.45
CA ALA A 14 -7.05 6.95 -4.50
C ALA A 14 -8.02 8.14 -4.53
N ALA A 15 -9.05 8.07 -5.37
CA ALA A 15 -10.08 9.11 -5.46
C ALA A 15 -10.80 9.37 -4.12
N GLN A 16 -11.10 8.31 -3.37
CA GLN A 16 -11.70 8.41 -2.03
C GLN A 16 -10.75 9.01 -1.00
N ARG A 17 -9.46 8.62 -1.04
CA ARG A 17 -8.47 9.05 -0.05
C ARG A 17 -8.13 10.53 -0.09
N LEU A 18 -8.34 11.19 -1.23
CA LEU A 18 -8.10 12.64 -1.40
C LEU A 18 -8.91 13.50 -0.41
N GLU A 19 -10.06 13.02 0.07
CA GLU A 19 -10.94 13.76 0.98
C GLU A 19 -10.76 13.39 2.46
N PHE A 20 -9.98 12.34 2.73
CA PHE A 20 -9.85 11.86 4.10
C PHE A 20 -8.92 12.77 4.89
N ARG A 21 -9.38 13.20 6.06
CA ARG A 21 -8.48 13.75 7.07
C ARG A 21 -7.46 12.68 7.46
N ARG A 22 -6.19 12.99 7.22
CA ARG A 22 -5.06 12.11 7.54
C ARG A 22 -4.43 12.54 8.86
N VAL A 23 -3.66 11.64 9.47
CA VAL A 23 -2.91 11.93 10.70
C VAL A 23 -1.77 12.91 10.35
N PRO A 24 -1.58 14.01 11.10
CA PRO A 24 -0.43 14.89 10.91
C PRO A 24 0.85 14.22 11.43
N ALA A 25 1.99 14.58 10.84
CA ALA A 25 3.31 14.17 11.29
C ALA A 25 4.32 15.26 10.94
N ASP A 26 5.35 15.44 11.77
CA ASP A 26 6.41 16.44 11.57
C ASP A 26 7.51 15.96 10.59
N HIS A 27 7.26 14.84 9.94
CA HIS A 27 8.15 14.18 8.99
C HIS A 27 7.36 13.74 7.75
N GLY A 28 8.08 13.46 6.66
CA GLY A 28 7.46 13.12 5.38
C GLY A 28 7.04 14.33 4.55
N ARG A 29 6.35 14.02 3.46
CA ARG A 29 5.91 14.95 2.42
C ARG A 29 4.46 14.64 2.05
N PRO A 30 3.48 15.09 2.86
CA PRO A 30 2.07 14.83 2.61
C PRO A 30 1.58 15.35 1.25
N GLU A 31 2.17 16.43 0.75
CA GLU A 31 1.91 17.00 -0.57
C GLU A 31 2.36 16.08 -1.72
N ASP A 32 3.48 15.36 -1.57
CA ASP A 32 3.95 14.38 -2.57
C ASP A 32 2.98 13.20 -2.64
N GLU A 33 2.48 12.74 -1.50
CA GLU A 33 1.44 11.71 -1.46
C GLU A 33 0.14 12.20 -2.09
N GLN A 34 -0.28 13.44 -1.82
CA GLN A 34 -1.50 14.00 -2.38
C GLN A 34 -1.42 14.10 -3.91
N ARG A 35 -0.26 14.53 -4.46
CA ARG A 35 0.00 14.54 -5.91
C ARG A 35 -0.09 13.13 -6.49
N LEU A 36 0.54 12.14 -5.87
CA LEU A 36 0.43 10.74 -6.29
C LEU A 36 -1.03 10.26 -6.30
N GLN A 37 -1.82 10.56 -5.26
CA GLN A 37 -3.22 10.14 -5.22
C GLN A 37 -4.06 10.83 -6.31
N ALA A 38 -3.81 12.11 -6.59
CA ALA A 38 -4.49 12.84 -7.66
C ALA A 38 -4.19 12.25 -9.05
N ASP A 39 -2.92 11.98 -9.34
CA ASP A 39 -2.49 11.37 -10.61
C ASP A 39 -3.11 9.98 -10.80
N VAL A 40 -3.14 9.17 -9.74
CA VAL A 40 -3.75 7.83 -9.79
C VAL A 40 -5.28 7.92 -9.92
N ALA A 41 -5.91 8.91 -9.32
CA ALA A 41 -7.36 9.10 -9.35
C ALA A 41 -7.88 9.76 -10.64
N GLU A 42 -7.00 10.19 -11.55
CA GLU A 42 -7.36 10.93 -12.77
C GLU A 42 -8.54 10.28 -13.50
N GLY A 43 -9.58 11.07 -13.79
CA GLY A 43 -10.77 10.63 -14.53
C GLY A 43 -11.66 9.60 -13.80
N VAL A 44 -11.54 9.47 -12.47
CA VAL A 44 -12.43 8.62 -11.67
C VAL A 44 -13.39 9.47 -10.86
N GLU A 45 -14.67 9.36 -11.21
CA GLU A 45 -15.76 9.92 -10.41
C GLU A 45 -15.91 9.18 -9.08
N ARG A 46 -16.21 9.95 -8.04
CA ARG A 46 -16.41 9.43 -6.68
C ARG A 46 -17.75 8.72 -6.62
N GLY A 47 -17.82 7.62 -5.88
CA GLY A 47 -19.04 6.82 -5.78
C GLY A 47 -19.17 6.07 -4.46
N ASP A 48 -20.42 6.08 -3.97
CA ASP A 48 -21.12 5.38 -2.89
C ASP A 48 -20.52 5.30 -1.47
N PHE A 49 -21.38 5.63 -0.51
CA PHE A 49 -21.12 6.04 0.87
C PHE A 49 -20.68 4.91 1.81
N GLY A 50 -21.12 3.67 1.56
CA GLY A 50 -20.78 2.50 2.40
C GLY A 50 -19.29 2.16 2.37
N MET A 51 -18.69 2.18 1.18
CA MET A 51 -17.27 1.90 0.99
C MET A 51 -16.40 3.05 1.51
N THR A 52 -16.85 4.30 1.38
CA THR A 52 -16.14 5.48 1.88
C THR A 52 -15.87 5.39 3.37
N ARG A 53 -16.88 5.03 4.19
CA ARG A 53 -16.71 4.91 5.65
C ARG A 53 -15.68 3.85 6.03
N TYR A 54 -15.75 2.69 5.37
CA TYR A 54 -14.77 1.61 5.58
C TYR A 54 -13.36 2.06 5.18
N LEU A 55 -13.20 2.67 4.01
CA LEU A 55 -11.89 3.14 3.54
C LEU A 55 -11.32 4.26 4.40
N ALA A 56 -12.15 5.14 4.95
CA ALA A 56 -11.76 6.17 5.89
C ALA A 56 -11.25 5.54 7.20
N ALA A 57 -12.01 4.61 7.78
CA ALA A 57 -11.62 3.90 9.00
C ALA A 57 -10.32 3.08 8.80
N ARG A 58 -10.23 2.33 7.70
CA ARG A 58 -9.04 1.56 7.32
C ARG A 58 -7.82 2.47 7.16
N THR A 59 -7.99 3.60 6.46
CA THR A 59 -6.90 4.57 6.25
C THR A 59 -6.43 5.15 7.57
N ALA A 60 -7.35 5.61 8.42
CA ALA A 60 -7.03 6.19 9.71
C ALA A 60 -6.37 5.21 10.68
N PHE A 61 -6.79 3.93 10.67
CA PHE A 61 -6.15 2.89 11.47
C PHE A 61 -4.68 2.70 11.08
N VAL A 62 -4.41 2.48 9.80
CA VAL A 62 -3.03 2.25 9.33
C VAL A 62 -2.18 3.50 9.53
N ASP A 63 -2.72 4.69 9.28
CA ASP A 63 -2.01 5.94 9.50
C ASP A 63 -1.59 6.12 10.96
N ARG A 64 -2.51 5.91 11.92
CA ARG A 64 -2.17 5.98 13.35
C ARG A 64 -1.12 4.95 13.75
N SER A 65 -1.22 3.73 13.23
CA SER A 65 -0.25 2.67 13.52
C SER A 65 1.15 3.01 12.99
N VAL A 66 1.24 3.55 11.78
CA VAL A 66 2.52 3.95 11.17
C VAL A 66 3.12 5.13 11.91
N VAL A 67 2.36 6.22 12.11
CA VAL A 67 2.85 7.42 12.80
C VAL A 67 3.32 7.07 14.21
N ARG A 68 2.52 6.33 14.99
CA ARG A 68 2.90 5.90 16.34
C ARG A 68 4.19 5.07 16.34
N ALA A 69 4.36 4.16 15.38
CA ALA A 69 5.57 3.34 15.31
C ALA A 69 6.81 4.17 14.99
N LEU A 70 6.70 5.11 14.04
CA LEU A 70 7.78 6.00 13.65
C LEU A 70 8.14 6.98 14.79
N ASP A 71 7.15 7.56 15.46
CA ASP A 71 7.36 8.46 16.61
C ASP A 71 7.99 7.73 17.80
N ALA A 72 7.73 6.43 17.95
CA ALA A 72 8.38 5.57 18.93
C ALA A 72 9.80 5.11 18.51
N GLY A 73 10.32 5.58 17.37
CA GLY A 73 11.66 5.25 16.89
C GLY A 73 11.78 3.89 16.18
N THR A 74 10.66 3.29 15.74
CA THR A 74 10.73 2.06 14.93
C THR A 74 11.43 2.35 13.61
N PRO A 75 12.59 1.70 13.32
CA PRO A 75 13.44 2.11 12.21
C PRO A 75 12.94 1.61 10.84
N GLN A 76 12.01 0.66 10.81
CA GLN A 76 11.57 0.00 9.59
C GLN A 76 10.07 -0.33 9.62
N ALA A 77 9.38 -0.05 8.51
CA ALA A 77 8.00 -0.45 8.29
C ALA A 77 7.85 -1.06 6.88
N LEU A 78 7.09 -2.15 6.78
CA LEU A 78 6.79 -2.84 5.53
C LEU A 78 5.30 -2.77 5.23
N ILE A 79 4.94 -2.27 4.03
CA ILE A 79 3.56 -2.27 3.54
C ILE A 79 3.44 -3.38 2.49
N LEU A 80 2.84 -4.50 2.90
CA LEU A 80 2.59 -5.63 2.01
C LEU A 80 1.43 -5.32 1.07
N GLY A 81 1.61 -5.60 -0.23
CA GLY A 81 0.60 -5.33 -1.23
C GLY A 81 0.29 -3.83 -1.36
N ALA A 82 1.33 -2.98 -1.24
CA ALA A 82 1.19 -1.53 -1.18
C ALA A 82 0.37 -0.93 -2.33
N GLY A 83 0.46 -1.48 -3.55
CA GLY A 83 -0.18 -0.87 -4.72
C GLY A 83 0.25 0.59 -4.85
N TYR A 84 -0.71 1.51 -4.83
CA TYR A 84 -0.48 2.96 -4.87
C TYR A 84 -0.64 3.62 -3.49
N ASP A 85 -0.16 2.95 -2.44
CA ASP A 85 -0.11 3.47 -1.08
C ASP A 85 1.05 4.47 -0.93
N GLY A 86 0.72 5.76 -0.79
CA GLY A 86 1.70 6.84 -0.66
C GLY A 86 2.21 7.09 0.76
N ARG A 87 1.96 6.20 1.73
CA ARG A 87 2.40 6.39 3.13
C ARG A 87 3.91 6.56 3.30
N SER A 88 4.71 5.97 2.42
CA SER A 88 6.15 6.20 2.36
C SER A 88 6.50 7.64 2.03
N LEU A 89 5.72 8.29 1.17
CA LEU A 89 5.88 9.72 0.87
C LEU A 89 5.35 10.55 2.03
N ARG A 90 4.14 10.23 2.51
CA ARG A 90 3.45 11.00 3.55
C ARG A 90 4.15 10.99 4.90
N TYR A 91 4.69 9.84 5.31
CA TYR A 91 5.26 9.61 6.64
C TYR A 91 6.73 9.14 6.58
N GLY A 92 7.37 9.08 5.41
CA GLY A 92 8.78 8.68 5.31
C GLY A 92 9.72 9.83 5.64
N GLY A 93 10.61 9.64 6.62
CA GLY A 93 11.67 10.60 6.96
C GLY A 93 13.02 10.30 6.29
N ARG A 94 14.03 11.16 6.53
CA ARG A 94 15.40 11.04 6.00
C ARG A 94 16.12 9.72 6.37
N THR A 95 15.70 9.05 7.44
CA THR A 95 16.24 7.76 7.91
C THR A 95 15.38 6.55 7.50
N TRP A 96 14.25 6.77 6.83
CA TRP A 96 13.36 5.68 6.40
C TRP A 96 13.97 4.94 5.20
N ARG A 97 14.30 3.65 5.39
CA ARG A 97 14.54 2.70 4.29
C ARG A 97 13.32 1.81 4.15
N GLY A 98 12.33 2.23 3.37
CA GLY A 98 11.29 1.31 2.92
C GLY A 98 11.51 0.86 1.50
N SER A 99 11.49 -0.45 1.32
CA SER A 99 11.43 -1.12 0.03
C SER A 99 9.98 -1.46 -0.30
N SER A 100 9.43 -0.89 -1.36
CA SER A 100 8.15 -1.32 -1.93
C SER A 100 8.41 -2.40 -2.98
N SER A 101 8.04 -3.65 -2.70
CA SER A 101 8.01 -4.70 -3.72
C SER A 101 6.66 -4.69 -4.43
N THR A 102 6.65 -4.27 -5.69
CA THR A 102 5.52 -4.50 -6.58
C THR A 102 5.55 -5.97 -6.99
N THR A 103 4.68 -6.80 -6.38
CA THR A 103 4.48 -8.18 -6.85
C THR A 103 3.80 -8.14 -8.21
N ARG A 104 4.58 -8.07 -9.28
CA ARG A 104 4.13 -8.44 -10.62
C ARG A 104 4.09 -9.96 -10.66
N THR A 105 2.89 -10.54 -10.62
CA THR A 105 2.71 -11.98 -10.84
C THR A 105 3.13 -12.31 -12.27
N ARG A 106 4.41 -12.66 -12.46
CA ARG A 106 4.81 -13.43 -13.64
C ARG A 106 4.32 -14.85 -13.41
N ARG A 107 3.47 -15.37 -14.29
CA ARG A 107 3.14 -16.81 -14.29
C ARG A 107 4.48 -17.58 -14.41
N PRO A 108 4.82 -18.46 -13.46
CA PRO A 108 6.01 -19.28 -13.61
C PRO A 108 5.78 -20.25 -14.77
N THR A 109 6.54 -20.09 -15.85
CA THR A 109 6.72 -21.13 -16.85
C THR A 109 7.71 -22.13 -16.28
N SER A 110 7.24 -23.35 -16.01
CA SER A 110 7.94 -24.49 -15.40
C SER A 110 7.99 -24.51 -13.87
N VAL A 111 7.32 -25.52 -13.32
CA VAL A 111 7.53 -26.04 -11.98
C VAL A 111 8.79 -26.91 -12.06
N ARG A 112 9.90 -26.48 -11.44
CA ARG A 112 10.98 -27.40 -11.06
C ARG A 112 10.80 -27.75 -9.59
N GLY A 113 10.87 -29.05 -9.32
CA GLY A 113 10.40 -29.72 -8.12
C GLY A 113 10.98 -29.19 -6.80
N TRP A 114 10.13 -29.24 -5.79
CA TRP A 114 10.50 -29.12 -4.38
C TRP A 114 11.20 -30.40 -3.92
N PRO A 115 12.39 -30.33 -3.30
CA PRO A 115 13.03 -31.50 -2.69
C PRO A 115 12.57 -31.63 -1.24
N GLY A 116 11.88 -32.72 -0.90
CA GLY A 116 11.64 -33.07 0.50
C GLY A 116 10.33 -33.77 0.78
N SER A 117 10.21 -35.03 0.39
CA SER A 117 9.33 -35.99 1.07
C SER A 117 10.02 -37.35 1.07
N ALA A 118 10.81 -37.62 2.10
CA ALA A 118 11.23 -38.97 2.41
C ALA A 118 10.01 -39.74 2.92
N SER A 119 9.65 -40.83 2.25
CA SER A 119 8.62 -41.76 2.68
C SER A 119 9.10 -42.56 3.89
N PRO A 120 8.25 -42.87 4.90
CA PRO A 120 8.61 -43.84 5.93
C PRO A 120 8.47 -45.25 5.36
N GLY A 121 9.50 -46.07 5.53
CA GLY A 121 9.50 -47.49 5.19
C GLY A 121 8.55 -48.27 6.08
N SER A 122 7.76 -49.15 5.46
CA SER A 122 6.94 -50.16 6.12
C SER A 122 7.82 -51.34 6.58
N THR A 123 7.76 -51.66 7.87
CA THR A 123 8.05 -53.00 8.41
C THR A 123 6.89 -53.94 8.18
#